data_AF-A0A640W2X4-F1
#
_entry.id   AF-A0A640W2X4-F1
#
_cell.length_a   1.000
_cell.length_b   1.000
_cell.length_c   1.000
_cell.angle_alpha   90.00
_cell.angle_beta   90.00
_cell.angle_gamma   90.00
#
_symmetry.space_group_name_H-M   'P 1'
#
loop_
_entity.id
_entity.type
_entity.pdbx_description
1 polymer ?
#
loop_
_entity_poly.entity_id
_entity_poly.type
_entity_poly.pdbx_seq_one_letter_code
_entity_poly.pdbx_strand_id
1 'polypeptide(L)' 'MPRDVLRVTDLAASTLIVREAGGFVYDAHGSPLDMPLNLEKRSGVIAASNPNIVGELI' A
#
# COMPACT_ATOMS: atom_id res chain seq x y z
N MET A 1 -2.59 16.63 3.45
CA MET A 1 -1.67 16.25 2.36
C MET A 1 -2.39 15.28 1.43
N PRO A 2 -2.15 15.29 0.11
CA PRO A 2 -2.73 14.28 -0.76
C PRO A 2 -2.23 12.90 -0.29
N ARG A 3 -3.16 11.97 -0.02
CA ARG A 3 -2.83 10.61 0.43
C ARG A 3 -2.34 9.72 -0.71
N ASP A 4 -2.72 10.04 -1.96
CA ASP A 4 -2.41 9.26 -3.15
C ASP A 4 -1.37 9.96 -4.04
N VAL A 5 -0.09 9.71 -3.79
CA VAL A 5 1.03 10.36 -4.51
C VAL A 5 2.01 9.38 -5.15
N LEU A 6 1.97 8.11 -4.77
CA LEU A 6 2.93 7.09 -5.22
C LEU A 6 2.44 6.36 -6.48
N ARG A 7 3.38 5.88 -7.28
CA ARG A 7 3.17 5.04 -8.47
C ARG A 7 3.48 3.58 -8.18
N VAL A 8 3.03 2.69 -9.07
CA VAL A 8 3.39 1.26 -9.04
C VAL A 8 4.90 1.02 -8.94
N THR A 9 5.72 1.85 -9.58
CA THR A 9 7.19 1.75 -9.52
C THR A 9 7.78 2.02 -8.14
N ASP A 10 7.11 2.82 -7.33
CA ASP A 10 7.61 3.23 -6.01
C ASP A 10 7.34 2.14 -4.96
N LEU A 11 6.34 1.29 -5.18
CA LEU A 11 5.78 0.38 -4.17
C LEU A 11 5.68 -1.09 -4.59
N ALA A 12 5.79 -1.46 -5.87
CA ALA A 12 5.62 -2.85 -6.31
C ALA A 12 6.64 -3.81 -5.65
N ALA A 13 7.92 -3.44 -5.65
CA ALA A 13 8.98 -4.27 -5.10
C ALA A 13 8.84 -4.46 -3.57
N SER A 14 8.62 -3.36 -2.84
CA SER A 14 8.44 -3.41 -1.39
C SER A 14 7.15 -4.13 -0.99
N THR A 15 6.08 -4.01 -1.77
CA THR A 15 4.82 -4.75 -1.53
C THR A 15 5.04 -6.26 -1.57
N LEU A 16 5.82 -6.77 -2.53
CA LEU A 16 6.15 -8.18 -2.61
C LEU A 16 6.97 -8.62 -1.40
N ILE A 17 8.04 -7.88 -1.05
CA ILE A 17 8.89 -8.19 0.12
C ILE A 17 8.08 -8.23 1.42
N VAL A 18 7.24 -7.22 1.67
CA VAL A 18 6.45 -7.12 2.91
C VAL A 18 5.44 -8.26 3.00
N ARG A 19 4.74 -8.60 1.90
CA ARG A 19 3.78 -9.71 1.88
C ARG A 19 4.44 -11.05 2.13
N GLU A 20 5.59 -11.32 1.49
CA GLU A 20 6.35 -12.55 1.70
C GLU A 20 6.93 -12.66 3.13
N ALA A 21 7.18 -11.52 3.78
CA ALA A 21 7.55 -11.47 5.19
C ALA A 21 6.37 -11.64 6.16
N GLY A 22 5.15 -11.90 5.66
CA GLY A 22 3.93 -12.03 6.46
C GLY A 22 3.28 -10.71 6.86
N GLY A 23 3.73 -9.59 6.30
CA GLY A 23 3.14 -8.27 6.51
C GLY A 23 1.93 -8.00 5.61
N PHE A 24 1.18 -6.96 5.95
CA PHE A 24 -0.04 -6.56 5.26
C PHE A 24 0.16 -5.21 4.58
N VAL A 25 -0.33 -5.06 3.36
CA VAL A 25 -0.17 -3.83 2.57
C VAL A 25 -1.53 -3.40 2.02
N TYR A 26 -1.92 -2.16 2.36
CA TYR A 26 -3.19 -1.53 2.02
C TYR A 26 -2.93 -0.21 1.27
N ASP A 27 -3.93 0.27 0.56
CA ASP A 27 -3.98 1.65 0.11
C ASP A 27 -4.32 2.60 1.29
N ALA A 28 -4.33 3.91 1.02
CA ALA A 28 -4.63 4.92 2.02
C ALA A 28 -6.11 4.98 2.44
N HIS A 29 -6.96 4.13 1.87
CA HIS A 29 -8.39 4.02 2.14
C HIS A 29 -8.73 2.71 2.88
N GLY A 30 -7.73 1.91 3.24
CA GLY A 30 -7.89 0.66 3.99
C GLY A 30 -8.23 -0.55 3.14
N SER A 31 -8.21 -0.44 1.81
CA SER A 31 -8.39 -1.60 0.94
C SER A 31 -7.04 -2.30 0.73
N PRO A 32 -6.99 -3.64 0.62
CA PRO A 32 -5.76 -4.33 0.26
C PRO A 32 -5.17 -3.71 -1.01
N LEU A 33 -3.87 -3.41 -0.99
CA LEU A 33 -3.23 -2.68 -2.08
C LEU A 33 -3.28 -3.52 -3.37
N ASP A 34 -3.99 -3.02 -4.37
CA ASP A 34 -4.05 -3.59 -5.72
C ASP A 34 -3.95 -2.45 -6.75
N MET A 35 -2.80 -2.33 -7.38
CA MET A 35 -2.52 -1.29 -8.37
C MET A 35 -2.26 -1.88 -9.74
N PRO A 36 -2.81 -1.30 -10.82
CA PRO A 36 -2.46 -1.71 -12.17
C PRO A 36 -1.02 -1.31 -12.50
N LEU A 37 -0.42 -2.02 -13.46
CA LEU A 37 0.84 -1.62 -14.10
C LEU A 37 0.60 -0.41 -15.03
N ASN A 38 0.35 0.75 -14.43
CA ASN A 38 0.06 2.02 -15.10
C ASN A 38 0.73 3.18 -14.35
N LEU A 39 1.53 3.97 -15.06
CA LEU A 39 2.33 5.08 -14.49
C LEU A 39 1.51 6.35 -14.19
N GLU A 40 0.30 6.47 -14.72
CA GLU A 40 -0.61 7.58 -14.45
C GLU A 40 -1.40 7.37 -13.17
N LYS A 41 -1.65 6.11 -12.80
CA LYS A 41 -2.36 5.78 -11.56
C LYS A 41 -1.52 6.13 -10.34
N ARG A 42 -2.22 6.59 -9.30
CA ARG A 42 -1.65 7.00 -8.03
C ARG A 42 -2.36 6.28 -6.89
N SER A 43 -1.61 6.00 -5.83
CA SER A 43 -2.14 5.48 -4.58
C SER A 43 -1.29 5.95 -3.41
N GLY A 44 -1.83 5.87 -2.21
CA GLY A 44 -1.08 5.84 -0.98
C GLY A 44 -0.73 4.41 -0.59
N VAL A 45 0.02 4.25 0.49
CA VAL A 45 0.38 2.92 0.99
C VAL A 45 0.41 2.91 2.51
N ILE A 46 -0.17 1.87 3.10
CA ILE A 46 -0.05 1.52 4.51
C ILE A 46 0.54 0.12 4.56
N ALA A 47 1.74 -0.01 5.11
CA ALA A 47 2.38 -1.29 5.38
C ALA A 47 2.39 -1.54 6.89
N ALA A 48 1.88 -2.69 7.32
CA ALA A 48 1.74 -3.02 8.74
C ALA A 48 2.12 -4.48 9.02
N SER A 49 2.72 -4.73 10.18
CA SER A 49 2.94 -6.09 10.71
C SER A 49 1.71 -6.65 11.44
N ASN A 50 0.75 -5.78 11.80
CA ASN A 50 -0.50 -6.14 12.44
C ASN A 50 -1.66 -5.46 11.69
N PRO A 51 -2.60 -6.21 11.10
CA PRO A 51 -3.68 -5.62 10.31
C PRO A 51 -4.65 -4.79 11.15
N ASN A 52 -4.71 -5.01 12.47
CA ASN A 52 -5.60 -4.25 13.36
C ASN A 52 -5.18 -2.77 13.47
N ILE A 53 -3.90 -2.45 13.30
CA ILE A 53 -3.42 -1.04 13.38
C ILE A 53 -3.85 -0.20 12.18
N VAL A 54 -4.22 -0.86 11.08
CA VAL A 54 -4.57 -0.17 9.82
C VAL A 54 -5.84 0.66 10.01
N GLY A 55 -6.81 0.17 10.79
CA GLY A 55 -8.02 0.93 11.13
C GLY A 55 -7.77 2.21 11.92
N GLU A 56 -6.63 2.33 12.62
CA GLU A 56 -6.27 3.53 13.37
C GLU A 56 -5.57 4.59 12.50
N LEU A 57 -5.09 4.22 11.31
CA LEU A 57 -4.31 5.07 10.41
C LEU A 57 -5.13 5.70 9.26
N ILE A 58 -6.38 5.24 9.07
CA ILE A 58 -7.27 5.67 7.99
C ILE A 58 -8.07 6.90 8.41
#